data_AF-A0A924RSA0-F1
#
_entry.id   AF-A0A924RSA0-F1
#
_cell.length_a   1.000
_cell.length_b   1.000
_cell.length_c   1.000
_cell.angle_alpha   90.00
_cell.angle_beta   90.00
_cell.angle_gamma   90.00
#
_symmetry.space_group_name_H-M   'P 1'
#
loop_
_entity.id
_entity.type
_entity.pdbx_description
1 polymer ?
#
loop_
_entity_poly.entity_id
_entity_poly.type
_entity_poly.pdbx_seq_one_letter_code
_entity_poly.pdbx_strand_id
1 'polypeptide(L)'
;MEGFNSREQAQQTLGLLTEADLSTLEQTGKATSGLREFKQFVEVERALEVALQAFEDGLYFVFVDDAQIEKLEQTLELREDSQILFLRLTALVGG
;
A
#
# COMPACT_ATOMS: atom_id res chain seq x y z
N MET A 1 24.11 2.02 -33.42
CA MET A 1 25.32 1.52 -32.75
C MET A 1 25.69 2.56 -31.70
N GLU A 2 25.14 2.41 -30.50
CA GLU A 2 25.82 1.90 -29.29
C GLU A 2 26.33 3.09 -28.45
N GLY A 3 26.16 3.18 -27.13
CA GLY A 3 26.10 2.09 -26.16
C GLY A 3 25.22 2.33 -24.93
N PHE A 4 24.83 1.18 -24.40
CA PHE A 4 24.19 0.88 -23.14
C PHE A 4 25.13 1.11 -21.93
N ASN A 5 24.51 1.22 -20.75
CA ASN A 5 25.07 0.99 -19.40
C ASN A 5 26.10 1.99 -18.85
N SER A 6 25.67 2.82 -17.89
CA SER A 6 26.48 3.14 -16.67
C SER A 6 25.80 4.03 -15.62
N ARG A 7 24.52 3.83 -15.27
CA ARG A 7 23.91 4.46 -14.07
C ARG A 7 22.93 3.56 -13.28
N GLU A 8 23.06 2.25 -13.40
CA GLU A 8 22.17 1.26 -12.75
C GLU A 8 22.54 0.87 -11.30
N GLN A 9 23.60 1.40 -10.69
CA GLN A 9 24.19 0.74 -9.50
C GLN A 9 23.99 1.39 -8.12
N ALA A 10 22.98 2.23 -7.92
CA ALA A 10 22.59 2.66 -6.55
C ALA A 10 21.13 2.39 -6.21
N GLN A 11 20.43 1.58 -7.02
CA GLN A 11 19.04 1.16 -6.80
C GLN A 11 18.95 -0.08 -5.88
N GLN A 12 19.72 -0.09 -4.79
CA GLN A 12 19.73 -1.17 -3.81
C GLN A 12 19.56 -0.59 -2.40
N THR A 13 18.59 0.30 -2.20
CA THR A 13 18.11 0.57 -0.85
C THR A 13 17.16 -0.56 -0.47
N LEU A 14 17.77 -1.65 0.00
CA LEU A 14 17.09 -2.72 0.72
C LEU A 14 16.22 -2.09 1.80
N GLY A 15 14.95 -2.50 1.87
CA GLY A 15 14.03 -2.03 2.91
C GLY A 15 14.61 -2.37 4.28
N LEU A 16 15.15 -1.36 4.96
CA LEU A 16 15.67 -1.48 6.31
C LEU A 16 14.47 -1.55 7.25
N LEU A 17 14.35 -2.65 8.01
CA LEU A 17 13.43 -2.70 9.14
C LEU A 17 13.89 -1.67 10.17
N THR A 18 12.96 -0.82 10.61
CA THR A 18 13.22 0.09 11.73
C THR A 18 13.27 -0.69 13.04
N GLU A 19 13.89 -0.13 14.09
CA GLU A 19 13.92 -0.78 15.41
C GLU A 19 12.49 -1.04 15.96
N ALA A 20 11.54 -0.19 15.59
CA ALA A 20 10.12 -0.39 15.87
C ALA A 20 9.57 -1.65 15.18
N ASP A 21 9.95 -1.90 13.92
CA ASP A 21 9.54 -3.09 13.16
C ASP A 21 10.13 -4.38 13.74
N LEU A 22 11.36 -4.32 14.25
CA LEU A 22 12.02 -5.45 14.93
C LEU A 22 11.33 -5.81 16.25
N SER A 23 10.97 -4.82 17.08
CA SER A 23 10.25 -5.08 18.33
C SER A 23 8.86 -5.68 18.10
N THR A 24 8.22 -5.34 16.98
CA THR A 24 6.92 -5.87 16.57
C THR A 24 7.05 -7.30 16.04
N LEU A 25 8.15 -7.62 15.34
CA LEU A 25 8.49 -8.97 14.89
C LEU A 25 8.65 -9.94 16.06
N GLU A 26 9.33 -9.51 17.13
CA GLU A 26 9.61 -10.35 18.30
C GLU A 26 8.33 -10.78 19.04
N GLN A 27 7.29 -9.95 19.03
CA GLN A 27 6.05 -10.22 19.76
C GLN A 27 4.99 -10.92 18.90
N THR A 28 4.95 -10.66 17.59
CA THR A 28 3.84 -11.10 16.73
C THR A 28 4.26 -12.07 15.62
N GLY A 29 5.56 -12.29 15.44
CA GLY A 29 6.10 -13.09 14.33
C GLY A 29 5.94 -12.45 12.95
N LYS A 30 5.49 -11.18 12.88
CA LYS A 30 5.25 -10.46 11.63
C LYS A 30 5.90 -9.08 11.68
N ALA A 31 6.94 -8.87 10.87
CA ALA A 31 7.48 -7.53 10.61
C ALA A 31 6.80 -6.97 9.36
N THR A 32 6.15 -5.81 9.49
CA THR A 32 5.67 -5.05 8.32
C THR A 32 6.51 -3.77 8.24
N SER A 33 7.53 -3.75 7.37
CA SER A 33 8.27 -2.52 7.05
C SER A 33 7.32 -1.58 6.27
N GLY A 34 6.52 -0.83 7.01
CA GLY A 34 5.43 0.01 6.48
C GLY A 34 5.89 1.33 5.86
N LEU A 35 7.18 1.66 5.91
CA LEU A 35 7.68 2.92 5.37
C LEU A 35 8.18 2.73 3.94
N ARG A 36 7.25 2.59 3.00
CA ARG A 36 7.50 3.15 1.67
C ARG A 36 7.43 4.67 1.86
N GLU A 37 8.57 5.30 2.13
CA GLU A 37 8.70 6.73 1.88
C GLU A 37 8.52 6.93 0.37
N PHE A 38 7.26 7.10 -0.05
CA PHE A 38 6.94 7.72 -1.31
C PHE A 38 7.32 9.18 -1.18
N LYS A 39 8.62 9.49 -1.26
CA LYS A 39 9.09 10.85 -1.55
C LYS A 39 8.95 11.12 -3.05
N GLN A 40 7.78 10.79 -3.58
CA GLN A 40 7.30 11.36 -4.81
C GLN A 40 6.43 12.53 -4.35
N PHE A 41 6.77 13.75 -4.77
CA PHE A 41 5.84 14.88 -4.64
C PHE A 41 4.63 14.55 -5.50
N VAL A 42 3.72 13.75 -4.96
CA VAL A 42 2.43 13.48 -5.58
C VAL A 42 1.53 14.61 -5.10
N GLU A 43 1.02 15.38 -6.05
CA GLU A 43 -0.03 16.35 -5.79
C GLU A 43 -1.22 15.61 -5.16
N VAL A 44 -1.71 16.09 -4.02
CA VAL A 44 -2.71 15.37 -3.21
C VAL A 44 -3.97 15.06 -4.03
N GLU A 45 -4.39 16.00 -4.88
CA GLU A 45 -5.54 15.81 -5.79
C GLU A 45 -5.31 14.65 -6.75
N ARG A 46 -4.13 14.62 -7.40
CA ARG A 46 -3.71 13.53 -8.29
C ARG A 46 -3.66 12.18 -7.55
N ALA A 47 -3.18 12.17 -6.31
CA ALA A 47 -3.11 10.95 -5.50
C ALA A 47 -4.52 10.41 -5.19
N LEU A 48 -5.45 11.32 -4.86
CA LEU A 48 -6.84 10.98 -4.57
C LEU A 48 -7.53 10.41 -5.81
N GLU A 49 -7.40 11.06 -6.96
CA GLU A 49 -7.96 10.57 -8.23
C GLU A 49 -7.47 9.14 -8.54
N VAL A 50 -6.17 8.90 -8.42
CA VAL A 50 -5.59 7.57 -8.64
C VAL A 50 -6.12 6.55 -7.63
N ALA A 51 -6.26 6.93 -6.36
CA ALA A 51 -6.79 6.03 -5.33
C ALA A 51 -8.26 5.67 -5.60
N LEU A 52 -9.10 6.64 -5.96
CA LEU A 52 -10.51 6.41 -6.29
C LEU A 52 -10.64 5.52 -7.53
N GLN A 53 -9.92 5.83 -8.60
CA GLN A 53 -9.96 5.02 -9.81
C GLN A 53 -9.47 3.59 -9.54
N ALA A 54 -8.38 3.41 -8.77
CA ALA A 54 -7.88 2.09 -8.42
C ALA A 54 -8.85 1.26 -7.55
N PHE A 55 -9.72 1.93 -6.78
CA PHE A 55 -10.80 1.26 -6.05
C PHE A 55 -11.86 0.73 -7.02
N GLU A 56 -12.32 1.58 -7.95
CA GLU A 56 -13.29 1.20 -8.98
C GLU A 56 -12.75 0.09 -9.90
N ASP A 57 -11.46 0.15 -10.23
CA ASP A 57 -10.75 -0.86 -11.01
C ASP A 57 -10.54 -2.18 -10.23
N GLY A 58 -10.86 -2.22 -8.94
CA GLY A 58 -10.72 -3.40 -8.09
C GLY A 58 -9.27 -3.79 -7.78
N LEU A 59 -8.32 -2.85 -7.84
CA LEU A 59 -6.91 -3.11 -7.51
C LEU A 59 -6.68 -3.32 -6.01
N TYR A 60 -7.63 -2.86 -5.20
CA TYR A 60 -7.66 -3.10 -3.76
C TYR A 60 -9.11 -3.09 -3.25
N PHE A 61 -9.32 -3.69 -2.09
CA PHE A 61 -10.59 -3.66 -1.37
C PHE A 61 -10.46 -2.90 -0.06
N VAL A 62 -11.58 -2.33 0.38
CA VAL A 62 -11.70 -1.63 1.65
C VAL A 62 -12.75 -2.33 2.49
N PHE A 63 -12.44 -2.58 3.75
CA PHE A 63 -13.36 -3.14 4.74
C PHE A 63 -13.49 -2.18 5.91
N VAL A 64 -14.70 -2.06 6.44
CA VAL A 64 -15.02 -1.35 7.66
C VAL A 64 -15.76 -2.31 8.58
N ASP A 65 -15.23 -2.56 9.78
CA ASP A 65 -15.81 -3.49 10.76
C ASP A 65 -16.17 -4.86 10.14
N ASP A 66 -15.20 -5.44 9.42
CA ASP A 66 -15.31 -6.71 8.69
C ASP A 66 -16.31 -6.72 7.50
N ALA A 67 -16.98 -5.61 7.20
CA ALA A 67 -17.84 -5.46 6.04
C ALA A 67 -17.09 -4.83 4.85
N GLN A 68 -17.11 -5.50 3.70
CA GLN A 68 -16.52 -4.96 2.47
C GLN A 68 -17.35 -3.77 1.94
N ILE A 69 -16.65 -2.72 1.53
CA ILE A 69 -17.24 -1.58 0.84
C ILE A 69 -17.12 -1.81 -0.66
N GLU A 70 -18.26 -1.76 -1.36
CA GLU A 70 -18.34 -2.05 -2.80
C GLU A 70 -18.49 -0.78 -3.65
N LYS A 71 -18.93 0.33 -3.05
CA LYS A 71 -19.22 1.58 -3.77
C LYS A 71 -18.70 2.79 -3.00
N LEU A 72 -18.23 3.79 -3.73
CA LEU A 72 -17.73 5.05 -3.15
C LEU A 72 -18.84 5.87 -2.49
N GLU A 73 -20.08 5.76 -2.96
CA GLU A 73 -21.25 6.48 -2.43
C GLU A 73 -21.94 5.76 -1.26
N GLN A 74 -21.40 4.61 -0.83
CA GLN A 74 -21.98 3.84 0.25
C GLN A 74 -21.95 4.66 1.56
N THR A 75 -23.09 4.76 2.22
CA THR A 75 -23.17 5.40 3.54
C THR A 75 -22.51 4.50 4.58
N LEU A 76 -21.65 5.10 5.39
CA LEU A 76 -20.84 4.44 6.41
C LEU A 76 -21.06 5.12 7.75
N GLU A 77 -21.34 4.33 8.79
CA GLU A 77 -21.34 4.80 10.17
C GLU A 77 -20.02 4.42 10.82
N LEU A 78 -19.11 5.39 10.92
CA LEU A 78 -17.82 5.22 11.59
C LEU A 78 -17.95 5.55 13.07
N ARG A 79 -17.48 4.64 13.92
CA ARG A 79 -17.34 4.83 15.36
C ARG A 79 -15.87 5.03 15.72
N GLU A 80 -15.60 5.50 16.93
CA GLU A 80 -14.22 5.68 17.40
C GLU A 80 -13.42 4.37 17.46
N ASP A 81 -14.11 3.24 17.64
CA ASP A 81 -13.53 1.90 17.66
C ASP A 81 -13.59 1.17 16.30
N SER A 82 -14.09 1.83 15.25
CA SER A 82 -14.22 1.21 13.94
C SER A 82 -12.86 0.89 13.33
N GLN A 83 -12.74 -0.31 12.77
CA GLN A 83 -11.52 -0.76 12.12
C GLN A 83 -11.66 -0.67 10.62
N ILE A 84 -10.68 -0.04 9.97
CA ILE A 84 -10.61 0.10 8.52
C ILE A 84 -9.43 -0.71 8.00
N LEU A 85 -9.68 -1.58 7.03
CA LEU A 85 -8.67 -2.44 6.42
C LEU A 85 -8.60 -2.21 4.91
N PHE A 86 -7.40 -1.98 4.40
CA PHE A 86 -7.11 -1.87 2.97
C PHE A 86 -6.35 -3.13 2.50
N LEU A 87 -6.92 -3.88 1.57
CA LEU A 87 -6.33 -5.08 1.00
C LEU A 87 -5.96 -4.86 -0.46
N ARG A 88 -4.67 -4.77 -0.76
CA ARG A 88 -4.18 -4.69 -2.14
C ARG A 88 -4.18 -6.07 -2.78
N LEU A 89 -4.76 -6.18 -3.97
CA LEU A 89 -4.71 -7.40 -4.76
C LEU A 89 -3.41 -7.46 -5.57
N THR A 90 -2.86 -8.67 -5.70
CA THR A 90 -1.76 -8.94 -6.62
C THR A 90 -2.23 -10.00 -7.60
N ALA A 91 -2.03 -9.74 -8.89
CA ALA A 91 -2.34 -10.72 -9.91
C ALA A 91 -1.37 -11.90 -9.78
N LEU A 92 -1.90 -13.07 -9.43
CA LEU A 92 -1.14 -14.31 -9.45
C LEU A 92 -1.23 -14.88 -10.86
N VAL A 93 -0.16 -14.71 -11.64
CA VAL A 93 -0.02 -15.40 -12.93
C VAL A 93 0.54 -16.79 -12.68
N GLY A 94 -0.28 -17.82 -12.92
CA GLY A 94 0.15 -19.21 -12.87
C GLY A 94 0.83 -19.61 -14.18
N GLY A 95 2.05 -20.14 -14.09
CA GLY A 95 2.74 -20.85 -15.17
C GLY A 95 2.73 -22.35 -14.92
#